data_AF-A0A1G3CHE9-F1
#
_entry.id   AF-A0A1G3CHE9-F1
#
_cell.length_a   1.000
_cell.length_b   1.000
_cell.length_c   1.000
_cell.angle_alpha   90.00
_cell.angle_beta   90.00
_cell.angle_gamma   90.00
#
_symmetry.space_group_name_H-M   'P 1'
#
loop_
_entity.id
_entity.type
_entity.pdbx_description
1 polymer ?
#
loop_
_entity_poly.entity_id
_entity_poly.type
_entity_poly.pdbx_seq_one_letter_code
_entity_poly.pdbx_strand_id
1 'polypeptide(L)'
;IGATDVCPFVPVSNVTMDECVLIARTLGKEVGEWLGIPVYLYGAAAILPERHILSDIRKGEYEGLPEKLKDEKWRPDYGPNEFNENVRRTGATVIGAREFLIAYNVNLHTQDIQIANKISGIVRASGVVQINEKGEKVRVPGLLKCVQAMGVYLKEHNITQVSINLLNYKVTPPHVAFEEVKRQAGKFGVRVTGSEVVGLIPKDALLAAGRFYSNELSEKQLIAAAVEKLGLSQLNKFIPEKKVVEYMLGLD
;
A
#
# COMPACT_ATOMS: atom_id res chain seq x y z
N ILE A 1 8.63 -10.32 8.79
CA ILE A 1 9.12 -10.85 10.08
C ILE A 1 9.14 -12.37 10.12
N GLY A 2 8.47 -13.07 9.20
CA GLY A 2 8.54 -14.53 9.08
C GLY A 2 8.50 -15.00 7.63
N ALA A 3 8.60 -16.32 7.45
CA ALA A 3 8.60 -16.99 6.15
C ALA A 3 7.35 -16.66 5.32
N THR A 4 6.19 -16.58 5.98
CA THR A 4 5.02 -15.87 5.46
C THR A 4 4.90 -14.56 6.21
N ASP A 5 5.32 -13.46 5.57
CA ASP A 5 5.39 -12.17 6.25
C ASP A 5 4.01 -11.53 6.47
N VAL A 6 3.14 -11.56 5.45
CA VAL A 6 1.75 -11.07 5.57
C VAL A 6 0.79 -11.89 4.72
N CYS A 7 -0.39 -12.19 5.28
CA CYS A 7 -1.51 -12.82 4.60
C CYS A 7 -2.78 -11.96 4.76
N PRO A 8 -3.06 -11.05 3.81
CA PRO A 8 -4.23 -10.19 3.87
C PRO A 8 -5.44 -10.79 3.13
N PHE A 9 -6.61 -10.62 3.73
CA PHE A 9 -7.91 -10.77 3.07
C PHE A 9 -8.43 -9.40 2.62
N VAL A 10 -8.90 -9.33 1.39
CA VAL A 10 -9.34 -8.09 0.75
C VAL A 10 -10.70 -8.33 0.10
N PRO A 11 -11.72 -7.51 0.40
CA PRO A 11 -13.01 -7.64 -0.27
C PRO A 11 -12.87 -7.22 -1.73
N VAL A 12 -13.39 -8.05 -2.64
CA VAL A 12 -13.37 -7.79 -4.09
C VAL A 12 -14.80 -7.58 -4.61
N SER A 13 -15.63 -8.63 -4.58
CA SER A 13 -17.02 -8.57 -5.04
C SER A 13 -17.92 -9.38 -4.10
N ASN A 14 -19.09 -8.82 -3.77
CA ASN A 14 -20.12 -9.46 -2.94
C ASN A 14 -19.62 -10.01 -1.59
N VAL A 15 -18.57 -9.40 -1.02
CA VAL A 15 -18.01 -9.74 0.28
C VAL A 15 -17.72 -8.44 1.03
N THR A 16 -18.10 -8.40 2.30
CA THR A 16 -17.90 -7.27 3.20
C THR A 16 -16.54 -7.32 3.90
N MET A 17 -16.10 -6.19 4.44
CA MET A 17 -14.89 -6.15 5.26
C MET A 17 -15.03 -7.03 6.51
N ASP A 18 -16.22 -7.08 7.13
CA ASP A 18 -16.45 -7.87 8.34
C ASP A 18 -16.32 -9.37 8.08
N GLU A 19 -16.77 -9.84 6.92
CA GLU A 19 -16.53 -11.22 6.47
C GLU A 19 -15.04 -11.51 6.27
N CYS A 20 -14.29 -10.60 5.65
CA CYS A 20 -12.83 -10.74 5.54
C CYS A 20 -12.15 -10.75 6.92
N VAL A 21 -12.62 -9.95 7.87
CA VAL A 21 -12.12 -9.94 9.26
C VAL A 21 -12.37 -11.29 9.93
N LEU A 22 -13.57 -11.85 9.77
CA LEU A 22 -13.90 -13.16 10.31
C LEU A 22 -12.99 -14.25 9.77
N ILE A 23 -12.74 -14.26 8.46
CA ILE A 23 -11.82 -15.21 7.81
C ILE A 23 -10.39 -15.02 8.34
N ALA A 24 -9.90 -13.78 8.39
CA ALA A 24 -8.56 -13.47 8.88
C ALA A 24 -8.34 -13.95 10.33
N ARG A 25 -9.33 -13.74 11.20
CA ARG A 25 -9.27 -14.17 12.60
C ARG A 25 -9.33 -15.69 12.75
N THR A 26 -10.18 -16.35 11.96
CA THR A 26 -10.31 -17.81 11.94
C THR A 26 -9.00 -18.45 11.50
N LEU A 27 -8.46 -18.01 10.35
CA LEU A 27 -7.17 -18.49 9.86
C LEU A 27 -6.05 -18.19 10.86
N GLY A 28 -6.03 -17.00 11.45
CA GLY A 28 -5.00 -16.61 12.42
C GLY A 28 -4.94 -17.55 13.61
N LYS A 29 -6.10 -17.94 14.13
CA LYS A 29 -6.20 -18.92 15.22
C LYS A 29 -5.67 -20.28 14.78
N GLU A 30 -6.16 -20.81 13.66
CA GLU A 30 -5.73 -22.11 13.14
C GLU A 30 -4.23 -22.16 12.87
N VAL A 31 -3.66 -21.13 12.24
CA VAL A 31 -2.21 -21.03 12.00
C VAL A 31 -1.43 -21.02 13.31
N GLY A 32 -1.86 -20.23 14.30
CA GLY A 32 -1.20 -20.17 15.59
C GLY A 32 -1.22 -21.49 16.34
N GLU A 33 -2.35 -22.20 16.31
CA GLU A 33 -2.56 -23.48 16.99
C GLU A 33 -1.88 -24.66 16.26
N TRP A 34 -2.10 -24.80 14.95
CA TRP A 34 -1.63 -25.94 14.18
C TRP A 34 -0.15 -25.85 13.83
N LEU A 35 0.33 -24.69 13.41
CA LEU A 35 1.73 -24.52 13.04
C LEU A 35 2.60 -24.19 14.25
N GLY A 36 2.01 -23.77 15.37
CA GLY A 36 2.75 -23.41 16.58
C GLY A 36 3.71 -22.24 16.35
N ILE A 37 3.26 -21.21 15.62
CA ILE A 37 4.02 -19.99 15.31
C ILE A 37 3.27 -18.73 15.78
N PRO A 38 3.97 -17.65 16.14
CA PRO A 38 3.34 -16.41 16.55
C PRO A 38 2.54 -15.78 15.39
N VAL A 39 1.29 -15.41 15.66
CA VAL A 39 0.43 -14.71 14.71
C VAL A 39 -0.01 -13.37 15.28
N TYR A 40 0.16 -12.32 14.49
CA TYR A 40 -0.37 -10.99 14.77
C TYR A 40 -1.51 -10.66 13.81
N LEU A 41 -2.61 -10.16 14.35
CA LEU A 41 -3.73 -9.65 13.56
C LEU A 41 -3.55 -8.17 13.26
N TYR A 42 -3.77 -7.76 12.01
CA TYR A 42 -3.58 -6.38 11.58
C TYR A 42 -4.75 -5.81 10.74
N GLY A 43 -4.70 -4.50 10.49
CA GLY A 43 -5.71 -3.80 9.69
C GLY A 43 -7.07 -3.84 10.37
N ALA A 44 -8.13 -4.08 9.60
CA ALA A 44 -9.49 -4.20 10.12
C ALA A 44 -9.66 -5.41 11.06
N ALA A 45 -8.78 -6.41 10.98
CA ALA A 45 -8.84 -7.60 11.82
C ALA A 45 -8.12 -7.44 13.17
N ALA A 46 -7.33 -6.37 13.34
CA ALA A 46 -6.56 -6.11 14.55
C ALA A 46 -7.46 -6.12 15.79
N ILE A 47 -6.99 -6.75 16.87
CA ILE A 47 -7.67 -6.74 18.17
C ILE A 47 -7.29 -5.49 18.95
N LEU A 48 -6.01 -5.12 18.89
CA LEU A 48 -5.46 -3.94 19.57
C LEU A 48 -5.24 -2.79 18.58
N PRO A 49 -5.57 -1.53 18.94
CA PRO A 49 -5.41 -0.37 18.06
C PRO A 49 -3.98 -0.19 17.52
N GLU A 50 -2.97 -0.46 18.35
CA GLU A 50 -1.55 -0.35 18.00
C GLU A 50 -1.09 -1.36 16.93
N ARG A 51 -1.90 -2.37 16.62
CA ARG A 51 -1.63 -3.39 15.57
C ARG A 51 -2.29 -3.07 14.25
N HIS A 52 -3.01 -1.95 14.15
CA HIS A 52 -3.70 -1.61 12.92
C HIS A 52 -2.73 -1.41 11.74
N ILE A 53 -1.56 -0.82 12.00
CA ILE A 53 -0.55 -0.51 10.99
C ILE A 53 0.49 -1.63 10.90
N LEU A 54 0.62 -2.23 9.72
CA LEU A 54 1.55 -3.33 9.47
C LEU A 54 3.01 -2.99 9.77
N SER A 55 3.46 -1.76 9.47
CA SER A 55 4.84 -1.33 9.73
C SER A 55 5.19 -1.30 11.21
N ASP A 56 4.20 -1.06 12.08
CA ASP A 56 4.43 -1.00 13.52
C ASP A 56 4.67 -2.42 14.05
N ILE A 57 3.88 -3.40 13.58
CA ILE A 57 4.10 -4.83 13.86
C ILE A 57 5.45 -5.29 13.31
N ARG A 58 5.86 -4.81 12.13
CA ARG A 58 7.11 -5.22 11.48
C ARG A 58 8.36 -4.53 12.00
N LYS A 59 8.24 -3.56 12.93
CA LYS A 59 9.39 -2.81 13.45
C LYS A 59 10.41 -3.77 14.09
N GLY A 60 11.66 -3.66 13.68
CA GLY A 60 12.74 -4.56 14.11
C GLY A 60 12.85 -5.85 13.30
N GLU A 61 11.98 -6.06 12.31
CA GLU A 61 12.01 -7.18 11.37
C GLU A 61 12.05 -8.56 12.08
N TYR A 62 12.81 -9.52 11.55
CA TYR A 62 12.96 -10.84 12.16
C TYR A 62 13.91 -10.79 13.36
N GLU A 63 14.97 -9.98 13.27
CA GLU A 63 16.04 -9.83 14.26
C GLU A 63 15.53 -9.28 15.59
N GLY A 64 14.49 -8.45 15.56
CA GLY A 64 13.83 -7.89 16.74
C GLY A 64 12.75 -8.80 17.34
N LEU A 65 12.40 -9.91 16.69
CA LEU A 65 11.35 -10.83 17.16
C LEU A 65 11.65 -11.44 18.54
N PRO A 66 12.89 -11.87 18.88
CA PRO A 66 13.19 -12.43 20.19
C PRO A 66 12.91 -11.45 21.35
N GLU A 67 13.25 -10.18 21.18
CA GLU A 67 12.97 -9.15 22.20
C GLU A 67 11.50 -8.74 22.20
N LYS A 68 10.87 -8.69 21.02
CA LYS A 68 9.45 -8.38 20.88
C LYS A 68 8.56 -9.39 21.63
N LEU A 69 8.85 -10.69 21.54
CA LEU A 69 8.07 -11.73 22.22
C LEU A 69 8.19 -11.68 23.77
N LYS A 70 9.23 -11.03 24.30
CA LYS A 70 9.38 -10.80 25.74
C LYS A 70 8.52 -9.65 26.26
N ASP A 71 8.13 -8.72 25.39
CA ASP A 71 7.29 -7.57 25.75
C ASP A 71 5.81 -7.97 25.76
N GLU A 72 5.15 -7.90 26.91
CA GLU A 72 3.72 -8.22 27.04
C GLU A 72 2.85 -7.41 26.09
N LYS A 73 3.23 -6.17 25.74
CA LYS A 73 2.50 -5.34 24.77
C LYS A 73 2.48 -5.98 23.38
N TRP A 74 3.52 -6.74 23.06
CA TRP A 74 3.70 -7.41 21.79
C TRP A 74 3.42 -8.92 21.87
N ARG A 75 2.70 -9.38 22.89
CA ARG A 75 2.22 -10.76 22.94
C ARG A 75 1.37 -11.08 21.70
N PRO A 76 1.68 -12.12 20.91
CA PRO A 76 0.93 -12.51 19.72
C PRO A 76 -0.57 -12.68 20.01
N ASP A 77 -1.41 -12.40 19.01
CA ASP A 77 -2.85 -12.64 19.11
C ASP A 77 -3.16 -14.15 19.20
N TYR A 78 -2.38 -14.96 18.48
CA TYR A 78 -2.44 -16.43 18.53
C TYR A 78 -1.04 -17.06 18.47
N GLY A 79 -0.95 -18.32 18.88
CA GLY A 79 0.29 -19.09 18.89
C GLY A 79 1.21 -18.79 20.08
N PRO A 80 2.43 -19.34 20.08
CA PRO A 80 3.36 -19.19 21.18
C PRO A 80 3.91 -17.77 21.31
N ASN A 81 4.15 -17.35 22.55
CA ASN A 81 4.85 -16.10 22.88
C ASN A 81 6.33 -16.34 23.23
N GLU A 82 6.96 -17.34 22.63
CA GLU A 82 8.35 -17.73 22.91
C GLU A 82 9.13 -17.89 21.61
N PHE A 83 10.37 -17.42 21.60
CA PHE A 83 11.28 -17.62 20.48
C PHE A 83 11.92 -19.02 20.50
N ASN A 84 11.09 -20.05 20.32
CA ASN A 84 11.50 -21.45 20.29
C ASN A 84 12.10 -21.87 18.92
N GLU A 85 12.50 -23.14 18.78
CA GLU A 85 13.13 -23.67 17.55
C GLU A 85 12.26 -23.46 16.30
N ASN A 86 10.94 -23.65 16.42
CA ASN A 86 10.02 -23.48 15.31
C ASN A 86 9.91 -22.01 14.91
N VAL A 87 9.78 -21.10 15.89
CA VAL A 87 9.76 -19.64 15.66
C VAL A 87 11.08 -19.15 15.07
N ARG A 88 12.22 -19.72 15.47
CA ARG A 88 13.53 -19.39 14.86
C ARG A 88 13.58 -19.74 13.37
N ARG A 89 12.90 -20.81 12.95
CA ARG A 89 12.90 -21.21 11.52
C ARG A 89 11.88 -20.45 10.68
N THR A 90 10.78 -20.03 11.29
CA THR A 90 9.59 -19.52 10.58
C THR A 90 9.31 -18.04 10.83
N GLY A 91 9.83 -17.47 11.91
CA GLY A 91 9.49 -16.14 12.41
C GLY A 91 8.04 -16.06 12.90
N ALA A 92 7.44 -14.89 12.69
CA ALA A 92 6.02 -14.64 12.99
C ALA A 92 5.26 -14.28 11.72
N THR A 93 3.96 -14.58 11.69
CA THR A 93 3.08 -14.25 10.56
C THR A 93 2.13 -13.13 10.94
N VAL A 94 1.87 -12.21 10.01
CA VAL A 94 0.84 -11.18 10.18
C VAL A 94 -0.35 -11.49 9.29
N ILE A 95 -1.54 -11.67 9.87
CA ILE A 95 -2.76 -12.02 9.14
C ILE A 95 -3.77 -10.90 9.35
N GLY A 96 -4.52 -10.50 8.32
CA GLY A 96 -5.51 -9.45 8.55
C GLY A 96 -6.47 -9.24 7.41
N ALA A 97 -7.29 -8.22 7.57
CA ALA A 97 -8.24 -7.78 6.55
C ALA A 97 -8.02 -6.29 6.28
N ARG A 98 -8.08 -5.88 5.02
CA ARG A 98 -7.89 -4.48 4.62
C ARG A 98 -8.53 -4.19 3.28
N GLU A 99 -8.70 -2.90 3.01
CA GLU A 99 -9.06 -2.44 1.67
C GLU A 99 -7.99 -2.81 0.62
N PHE A 100 -8.41 -2.80 -0.64
CA PHE A 100 -7.52 -3.11 -1.75
C PHE A 100 -6.40 -2.07 -1.82
N LEU A 101 -5.16 -2.57 -1.79
CA LEU A 101 -3.97 -1.73 -1.88
C LEU A 101 -3.56 -1.70 -3.34
N ILE A 102 -3.46 -0.50 -3.90
CA ILE A 102 -2.96 -0.31 -5.26
C ILE A 102 -1.51 0.17 -5.16
N ALA A 103 -0.59 -0.64 -5.66
CA ALA A 103 0.79 -0.22 -5.87
C ALA A 103 0.86 0.60 -7.18
N TYR A 104 1.08 1.90 -7.03
CA TYR A 104 0.95 2.89 -8.08
C TYR A 104 2.19 3.79 -8.12
N ASN A 105 2.90 3.82 -9.24
CA ASN A 105 4.12 4.62 -9.37
C ASN A 105 3.87 5.78 -10.34
N VAL A 106 4.28 6.99 -9.98
CA VAL A 106 4.19 8.17 -10.86
C VAL A 106 5.59 8.55 -11.36
N ASN A 107 5.74 8.63 -12.69
CA ASN A 107 7.03 8.76 -13.36
C ASN A 107 7.41 10.23 -13.52
N LEU A 108 8.63 10.58 -13.09
CA LEU A 108 9.19 11.92 -13.16
C LEU A 108 10.32 11.98 -14.18
N HIS A 109 10.29 12.97 -15.07
CA HIS A 109 11.36 13.21 -16.05
C HIS A 109 12.59 13.88 -15.42
N THR A 110 13.23 13.18 -14.48
CA THR A 110 14.47 13.58 -13.83
C THR A 110 15.21 12.35 -13.30
N GLN A 111 16.54 12.43 -13.24
CA GLN A 111 17.39 11.44 -12.58
C GLN A 111 17.65 11.79 -11.10
N ASP A 112 17.24 12.99 -10.67
CA ASP A 112 17.44 13.44 -9.30
C ASP A 112 16.43 12.81 -8.34
N ILE A 113 16.86 11.75 -7.66
CA ILE A 113 16.06 11.04 -6.65
C ILE A 113 15.67 11.95 -5.46
N GLN A 114 16.40 13.04 -5.21
CA GLN A 114 16.05 13.98 -4.14
C GLN A 114 14.73 14.68 -4.42
N ILE A 115 14.42 14.95 -5.69
CA ILE A 115 13.13 15.54 -6.08
C ILE A 115 12.00 14.53 -5.79
N ALA A 116 12.17 13.28 -6.22
CA ALA A 116 11.19 12.23 -5.96
C ALA A 116 10.98 12.00 -4.45
N ASN A 117 12.05 12.00 -3.66
CA ASN A 117 11.99 11.87 -2.21
C ASN A 117 11.24 13.04 -1.55
N LYS A 118 11.53 14.28 -1.96
CA LYS A 118 10.81 15.48 -1.47
C LYS A 118 9.33 15.39 -1.78
N ILE A 119 8.95 15.07 -3.01
CA ILE A 119 7.55 14.93 -3.42
C ILE A 119 6.88 13.80 -2.64
N SER A 120 7.53 12.64 -2.51
CA SER A 120 7.00 11.50 -1.74
C SER A 120 6.72 11.85 -0.28
N GLY A 121 7.59 12.65 0.34
CA GLY A 121 7.43 13.16 1.70
C GLY A 121 6.24 14.12 1.83
N ILE A 122 5.98 14.94 0.80
CA ILE A 122 4.83 15.86 0.77
C ILE A 122 3.52 15.10 0.60
N VAL A 123 3.47 14.10 -0.27
CA VAL A 123 2.20 13.42 -0.62
C VAL A 123 1.81 12.32 0.38
N ARG A 124 2.76 11.60 0.98
CA ARG A 124 2.44 10.49 1.89
C ARG A 124 1.80 10.98 3.19
N ALA A 125 0.84 10.24 3.71
CA ALA A 125 0.08 10.60 4.92
C ALA A 125 1.00 10.91 6.12
N SER A 126 2.05 10.11 6.31
CA SER A 126 3.01 10.29 7.41
C SER A 126 3.82 11.59 7.32
N GLY A 127 3.86 12.21 6.13
CA GLY A 127 4.56 13.45 5.88
C GLY A 127 6.08 13.39 6.12
N VAL A 128 6.62 14.50 6.62
CA VAL A 128 8.05 14.71 6.88
C VAL A 128 8.31 15.14 8.32
N VAL A 129 9.51 14.85 8.82
CA VAL A 129 9.98 15.41 10.09
C VAL A 129 10.72 16.71 9.76
N GLN A 130 10.35 17.79 10.44
CA GLN A 130 11.02 19.09 10.36
C GLN A 130 11.52 19.48 11.75
N ILE A 131 12.55 20.32 11.79
CA ILE A 131 13.05 20.91 13.03
C ILE A 131 12.39 22.27 13.16
N ASN A 132 11.68 22.50 14.27
CA ASN A 132 11.05 23.81 14.52
C ASN A 132 12.10 24.84 14.99
N GLU A 133 11.67 26.09 15.18
CA GLU A 133 12.54 27.18 15.65
C GLU A 133 13.19 26.91 17.02
N LYS A 134 12.65 25.96 17.80
CA LYS A 134 13.15 25.53 19.10
C LYS A 134 14.13 24.37 19.03
N GLY A 135 14.46 23.87 17.83
CA GLY A 135 15.33 22.70 17.65
C GLY A 135 14.62 21.35 17.85
N GLU A 136 13.30 21.33 18.01
CA GLU A 136 12.52 20.12 18.26
C GLU A 136 12.08 19.46 16.96
N LYS A 137 12.11 18.12 16.92
CA LYS A 137 11.64 17.33 15.78
C LYS A 137 10.11 17.27 15.79
N VAL A 138 9.47 17.94 14.85
CA VAL A 138 8.02 17.95 14.66
C VAL A 138 7.66 17.21 13.38
N ARG A 139 6.65 16.33 13.43
CA ARG A 139 6.10 15.68 12.24
C ARG A 139 5.06 16.59 11.59
N VAL A 140 5.30 17.00 10.36
CA VAL A 140 4.33 17.70 9.52
C VAL A 140 3.63 16.64 8.66
N PRO A 141 2.31 16.43 8.79
CA PRO A 141 1.58 15.44 7.99
C PRO A 141 1.61 15.82 6.51
N GLY A 142 1.53 14.80 5.63
CA GLY A 142 1.46 15.04 4.20
C GLY A 142 0.05 15.35 3.72
N LEU A 143 -0.07 15.59 2.42
CA LEU A 143 -1.31 16.09 1.81
C LEU A 143 -2.36 15.01 1.60
N LEU A 144 -1.96 13.78 1.29
CA LEU A 144 -2.89 12.72 0.94
C LEU A 144 -3.08 11.74 2.10
N LYS A 145 -4.33 11.43 2.40
CA LYS A 145 -4.71 10.42 3.39
C LYS A 145 -4.58 9.02 2.80
N CYS A 146 -4.30 8.01 3.62
CA CYS A 146 -4.21 6.61 3.16
C CYS A 146 -3.16 6.39 2.05
N VAL A 147 -2.09 7.19 2.05
CA VAL A 147 -0.99 7.11 1.07
C VAL A 147 0.32 6.85 1.79
N GLN A 148 1.06 5.84 1.36
CA GLN A 148 2.49 5.70 1.65
C GLN A 148 3.26 5.96 0.37
N ALA A 149 4.39 6.65 0.46
CA ALA A 149 5.21 6.92 -0.72
C ALA A 149 6.70 7.03 -0.40
N MET A 150 7.52 6.72 -1.40
CA MET A 150 8.97 6.93 -1.41
C MET A 150 9.48 7.30 -2.81
N GLY A 151 10.63 7.96 -2.89
CA GLY A 151 11.32 8.19 -4.15
C GLY A 151 12.12 6.95 -4.57
N VAL A 152 12.03 6.57 -5.84
CA VAL A 152 12.74 5.43 -6.41
C VAL A 152 13.44 5.87 -7.69
N TYR A 153 14.69 5.43 -7.91
CA TYR A 153 15.39 5.63 -9.16
C TYR A 153 15.27 4.38 -10.05
N LEU A 154 14.76 4.54 -11.27
CA LEU A 154 14.67 3.49 -12.26
C LEU A 154 15.87 3.59 -13.21
N LYS A 155 16.92 2.83 -12.90
CA LYS A 155 18.18 2.83 -13.67
C LYS A 155 17.98 2.47 -15.15
N GLU A 156 17.10 1.52 -15.46
CA GLU A 156 16.86 1.05 -16.83
C GLU A 156 16.24 2.12 -17.74
N HIS A 157 15.49 3.05 -17.15
CA HIS A 157 14.79 4.10 -17.88
C HIS A 157 15.41 5.49 -17.67
N ASN A 158 16.45 5.62 -16.84
CA ASN A 158 17.06 6.89 -16.45
C ASN A 158 16.05 7.94 -15.98
N ILE A 159 15.05 7.51 -15.21
CA ILE A 159 14.02 8.36 -14.59
C ILE A 159 13.90 8.06 -13.10
N THR A 160 13.17 8.90 -12.39
CA THR A 160 12.75 8.66 -11.02
C THR A 160 11.25 8.46 -10.95
N GLN A 161 10.79 7.81 -9.89
CA GLN A 161 9.39 7.60 -9.59
C GLN A 161 9.08 8.10 -8.18
N VAL A 162 7.88 8.62 -8.01
CA VAL A 162 7.21 8.58 -6.71
C VAL A 162 6.49 7.23 -6.66
N SER A 163 7.05 6.28 -5.93
CA SER A 163 6.40 4.98 -5.70
C SER A 163 5.38 5.11 -4.58
N ILE A 164 4.14 4.73 -4.84
CA ILE A 164 3.00 4.97 -3.97
C ILE A 164 2.26 3.68 -3.68
N ASN A 165 1.94 3.45 -2.40
CA ASN A 165 0.89 2.51 -2.00
C ASN A 165 -0.35 3.31 -1.62
N LEU A 166 -1.41 3.18 -2.43
CA LEU A 166 -2.74 3.67 -2.09
C LEU A 166 -3.39 2.63 -1.18
N LEU A 167 -3.37 2.88 0.13
CA LEU A 167 -3.87 1.94 1.14
C LEU A 167 -5.40 1.80 1.11
N ASN A 168 -6.07 2.85 0.64
CA ASN A 168 -7.51 2.86 0.40
C ASN A 168 -7.81 3.80 -0.77
N TYR A 169 -8.05 3.20 -1.94
CA TYR A 169 -8.31 3.95 -3.17
C TYR A 169 -9.65 4.70 -3.16
N LYS A 170 -10.58 4.34 -2.27
CA LYS A 170 -11.85 5.06 -2.09
C LYS A 170 -11.65 6.37 -1.33
N VAL A 171 -10.58 6.49 -0.53
CA VAL A 171 -10.19 7.73 0.16
C VAL A 171 -9.28 8.58 -0.72
N THR A 172 -8.23 7.97 -1.27
CA THR A 172 -7.33 8.63 -2.22
C THR A 172 -7.22 7.80 -3.49
N PRO A 173 -7.99 8.12 -4.55
CA PRO A 173 -7.96 7.38 -5.80
C PRO A 173 -6.72 7.73 -6.65
N PRO A 174 -6.39 6.90 -7.66
CA PRO A 174 -5.18 7.08 -8.48
C PRO A 174 -5.05 8.46 -9.14
N HIS A 175 -6.16 9.03 -9.63
CA HIS A 175 -6.16 10.34 -10.27
C HIS A 175 -5.83 11.48 -9.29
N VAL A 176 -6.31 11.41 -8.04
CA VAL A 176 -5.96 12.39 -7.00
C VAL A 176 -4.47 12.33 -6.67
N ALA A 177 -3.93 11.11 -6.50
CA ALA A 177 -2.50 10.94 -6.24
C ALA A 177 -1.64 11.42 -7.42
N PHE A 178 -2.04 11.09 -8.65
CA PHE A 178 -1.35 11.49 -9.87
C PHE A 178 -1.31 13.01 -10.05
N GLU A 179 -2.46 13.68 -9.98
CA GLU A 179 -2.55 15.13 -10.14
C GLU A 179 -1.80 15.87 -9.03
N GLU A 180 -1.83 15.37 -7.80
CA GLU A 180 -1.10 15.98 -6.70
C GLU A 180 0.43 15.83 -6.89
N VAL A 181 0.91 14.65 -7.29
CA VAL A 181 2.33 14.47 -7.64
C VAL A 181 2.71 15.37 -8.80
N LYS A 182 1.89 15.48 -9.84
CA LYS A 182 2.11 16.35 -11.00
C LYS A 182 2.19 17.82 -10.60
N ARG A 183 1.30 18.27 -9.71
CA ARG A 183 1.33 19.62 -9.15
C ARG A 183 2.59 19.90 -8.35
N GLN A 184 3.04 18.95 -7.52
CA GLN A 184 4.28 19.11 -6.75
C GLN A 184 5.52 19.08 -7.64
N ALA A 185 5.58 18.16 -8.62
CA ALA A 185 6.67 18.08 -9.58
C ALA A 185 6.84 19.38 -10.38
N GLY A 186 5.72 20.02 -10.76
CA GLY A 186 5.72 21.32 -11.44
C GLY A 186 6.42 22.43 -10.64
N LYS A 187 6.33 22.42 -9.31
CA LYS A 187 7.04 23.38 -8.43
C LYS A 187 8.56 23.20 -8.45
N PHE A 188 9.04 22.02 -8.85
CA PHE A 188 10.46 21.72 -9.03
C PHE A 188 10.90 21.82 -10.50
N GLY A 189 10.02 22.30 -11.41
CA GLY A 189 10.30 22.34 -12.85
C GLY A 189 10.40 20.96 -13.50
N VAL A 190 9.90 19.90 -12.86
CA VAL A 190 9.96 18.53 -13.35
C VAL A 190 8.62 18.12 -13.96
N ARG A 191 8.67 17.53 -15.15
CA ARG A 191 7.48 17.01 -15.84
C ARG A 191 7.16 15.58 -15.37
N VAL A 192 5.89 15.31 -15.07
CA VAL A 192 5.37 13.94 -14.95
C VAL A 192 5.12 13.37 -16.33
N THR A 193 5.65 12.18 -16.61
CA THR A 193 5.56 11.54 -17.94
C THR A 193 4.45 10.52 -18.06
N GLY A 194 3.95 10.01 -16.94
CA GLY A 194 2.94 8.96 -16.88
C GLY A 194 3.01 8.24 -15.53
N SER A 195 2.44 7.06 -15.47
CA SER A 195 2.41 6.26 -14.26
C SER A 195 2.33 4.77 -14.57
N GLU A 196 2.34 3.95 -13.54
CA GLU A 196 2.29 2.50 -13.65
C GLU A 196 1.51 1.90 -12.48
N VAL A 197 0.71 0.88 -12.77
CA VAL A 197 0.14 -0.03 -11.77
C VAL A 197 1.00 -1.28 -11.69
N VAL A 198 1.60 -1.50 -10.51
CA VAL A 198 2.31 -2.74 -10.18
C VAL A 198 1.29 -3.75 -9.64
N GLY A 199 1.23 -4.93 -10.24
CA GLY A 199 0.19 -5.91 -9.93
C GLY A 199 -1.16 -5.55 -10.56
N LEU A 200 -2.23 -5.64 -9.76
CA LEU A 200 -3.63 -5.51 -10.17
C LEU A 200 -4.27 -4.24 -9.61
N ILE A 201 -5.37 -3.80 -10.22
CA ILE A 201 -6.17 -2.64 -9.81
C ILE A 201 -7.67 -2.98 -9.85
N PRO A 202 -8.46 -2.55 -8.85
CA PRO A 202 -9.92 -2.68 -8.91
C PRO A 202 -10.52 -1.85 -10.05
N LYS A 203 -11.52 -2.39 -10.74
CA LYS A 203 -12.23 -1.72 -11.82
C LYS A 203 -12.76 -0.36 -11.40
N ASP A 204 -13.38 -0.31 -10.22
CA ASP A 204 -13.95 0.91 -9.65
C ASP A 204 -12.93 2.06 -9.52
N ALA A 205 -11.66 1.75 -9.21
CA ALA A 205 -10.60 2.76 -9.13
C ALA A 205 -10.32 3.42 -10.49
N LEU A 206 -10.37 2.64 -11.58
CA LEU A 206 -10.23 3.17 -12.94
C LEU A 206 -11.49 3.92 -13.38
N LEU A 207 -12.68 3.45 -13.02
CA LEU A 207 -13.93 4.17 -13.34
C LEU A 207 -13.99 5.52 -12.65
N ALA A 208 -13.57 5.62 -11.38
CA ALA A 208 -13.46 6.89 -10.68
C ALA A 208 -12.50 7.85 -11.40
N ALA A 209 -11.34 7.36 -11.87
CA ALA A 209 -10.42 8.18 -12.65
C ALA A 209 -10.99 8.56 -14.03
N GLY A 210 -11.66 7.64 -14.71
CA GLY A 210 -12.28 7.91 -16.02
C GLY A 210 -13.32 9.01 -15.92
N ARG A 211 -14.17 8.98 -14.88
CA ARG A 211 -15.19 10.01 -14.61
C ARG A 211 -14.58 11.36 -14.23
N PHE A 212 -13.41 11.35 -13.61
CA PHE A 212 -12.68 12.58 -13.30
C PHE A 212 -12.14 13.26 -14.58
N TYR A 213 -11.69 12.48 -15.56
CA TYR A 213 -11.06 13.01 -16.78
C TYR A 213 -12.00 13.13 -17.99
N SER A 214 -13.18 12.52 -17.97
CA SER A 214 -14.09 12.46 -19.11
C SER A 214 -15.56 12.41 -18.67
N ASN A 215 -16.45 12.83 -19.56
CA ASN A 215 -17.91 12.74 -19.38
C ASN A 215 -18.51 11.51 -20.08
N GLU A 216 -17.68 10.51 -20.41
CA GLU A 216 -18.13 9.30 -21.09
C GLU A 216 -19.07 8.48 -20.20
N LEU A 217 -20.03 7.82 -20.81
CA LEU A 217 -21.02 7.03 -20.07
C LEU A 217 -20.69 5.54 -20.05
N SER A 218 -19.94 5.04 -21.04
CA SER A 218 -19.61 3.62 -21.10
C SER A 218 -18.41 3.28 -20.23
N GLU A 219 -18.48 2.13 -19.56
CA GLU A 219 -17.41 1.60 -18.72
C GLU A 219 -16.08 1.50 -19.48
N LYS A 220 -16.14 0.96 -20.71
CA LYS A 220 -14.97 0.77 -21.58
C LYS A 220 -14.29 2.09 -21.94
N GLN A 221 -15.08 3.12 -22.26
CA GLN A 221 -14.53 4.45 -22.58
C GLN A 221 -13.95 5.13 -21.34
N LEU A 222 -14.60 4.99 -20.17
CA LEU A 222 -14.09 5.52 -18.91
C LEU A 222 -12.74 4.89 -18.53
N ILE A 223 -12.62 3.57 -18.64
CA ILE A 223 -11.35 2.87 -18.40
C ILE A 223 -10.29 3.32 -19.41
N ALA A 224 -10.63 3.40 -20.70
CA ALA A 224 -9.70 3.88 -21.72
C ALA A 224 -9.19 5.31 -21.42
N ALA A 225 -10.09 6.21 -21.04
CA ALA A 225 -9.75 7.57 -20.63
C ALA A 225 -8.84 7.59 -19.39
N ALA A 226 -9.12 6.77 -18.38
CA ALA A 226 -8.26 6.65 -17.20
C ALA A 226 -6.85 6.16 -17.56
N VAL A 227 -6.75 5.12 -18.39
CA VAL A 227 -5.47 4.55 -18.85
C VAL A 227 -4.64 5.59 -19.60
N GLU A 228 -5.27 6.35 -20.49
CA GLU A 228 -4.62 7.40 -21.26
C GLU A 228 -4.17 8.57 -20.37
N LYS A 229 -5.07 9.12 -19.55
CA LYS A 229 -4.85 10.37 -18.82
C LYS A 229 -3.91 10.22 -17.62
N LEU A 230 -3.92 9.05 -16.98
CA LEU A 230 -2.92 8.69 -15.97
C LEU A 230 -1.59 8.28 -16.62
N GLY A 231 -1.57 8.00 -17.92
CA GLY A 231 -0.40 7.51 -18.63
C GLY A 231 0.05 6.13 -18.13
N LEU A 232 -0.89 5.23 -17.83
CA LEU A 232 -0.62 3.88 -17.29
C LEU A 232 0.21 3.00 -18.23
N SER A 233 0.29 3.38 -19.50
CA SER A 233 1.05 2.65 -20.53
C SER A 233 2.43 3.24 -20.83
N GLN A 234 2.95 4.15 -19.99
CA GLN A 234 4.16 4.90 -20.33
C GLN A 234 5.43 4.04 -20.38
N LEU A 235 5.58 3.09 -19.47
CA LEU A 235 6.72 2.15 -19.45
C LEU A 235 6.36 0.81 -20.08
N ASN A 236 5.20 0.26 -19.68
CA ASN A 236 4.69 -1.03 -20.12
C ASN A 236 3.25 -0.88 -20.57
N LYS A 237 2.84 -1.57 -21.65
CA LYS A 237 1.45 -1.49 -22.12
C LYS A 237 0.48 -1.95 -21.02
N PHE A 238 -0.48 -1.11 -20.68
CA PHE A 238 -1.57 -1.47 -19.78
C PHE A 238 -2.61 -2.29 -20.56
N ILE A 239 -2.81 -3.55 -20.16
CA ILE A 239 -3.81 -4.46 -20.74
C ILE A 239 -4.89 -4.67 -19.68
N PRO A 240 -6.08 -4.03 -19.80
CA PRO A 240 -7.12 -4.11 -18.78
C PRO A 240 -7.48 -5.54 -18.37
N GLU A 241 -7.55 -6.46 -19.33
CA GLU A 241 -7.91 -7.87 -19.12
C GLU A 241 -6.90 -8.64 -18.26
N LYS A 242 -5.68 -8.09 -18.08
CA LYS A 242 -4.60 -8.66 -17.26
C LYS A 242 -4.31 -7.86 -16.00
N LYS A 243 -4.98 -6.72 -15.81
CA LYS A 243 -4.67 -5.74 -14.77
C LYS A 243 -5.87 -5.41 -13.89
N VAL A 244 -7.08 -5.46 -14.44
CA VAL A 244 -8.32 -5.25 -13.71
C VAL A 244 -8.70 -6.56 -13.02
N VAL A 245 -8.84 -6.52 -11.69
CA VAL A 245 -9.11 -7.71 -10.87
C VAL A 245 -10.40 -8.40 -11.32
N GLU A 246 -11.46 -7.63 -11.52
CA GLU A 246 -12.79 -8.10 -11.87
C GLU A 246 -12.78 -8.79 -13.25
N TYR A 247 -12.11 -8.21 -14.24
CA TYR A 247 -11.96 -8.84 -15.56
C TYR A 247 -11.19 -10.16 -15.50
N MET A 248 -10.14 -10.25 -14.68
CA MET A 248 -9.39 -11.49 -14.50
C MET A 248 -10.19 -12.60 -13.83
N LEU A 249 -11.17 -12.22 -13.00
CA LEU A 249 -12.05 -13.15 -12.31
C LEU A 249 -13.33 -13.47 -13.11
N GLY A 250 -13.52 -12.88 -14.29
CA GLY A 250 -14.75 -13.01 -15.06
C GLY A 250 -15.96 -12.39 -14.35
N LEU A 251 -15.72 -11.35 -13.55
CA LEU A 251 -16.74 -10.58 -12.84
C LEU A 251 -17.03 -9.33 -13.66
N ASP A 252 -18.20 -9.26 -14.28
CA ASP A 252 -18.72 -8.07 -14.95
C ASP A 252 -19.40 -7.12 -13.95
#